data_AF-A0A7S1M967-F1
#
_entry.id   AF-A0A7S1M967-F1
#
_cell.length_a   1.000
_cell.length_b   1.000
_cell.length_c   1.000
_cell.angle_alpha   90.00
_cell.angle_beta   90.00
_cell.angle_gamma   90.00
#
_symmetry.space_group_name_H-M   'P 1'
#
loop_
_entity.id
_entity.type
_entity.pdbx_description
1 polymer ?
#
loop_
_entity_poly.entity_id
_entity_poly.type
_entity_poly.pdbx_seq_one_letter_code
_entity_poly.pdbx_strand_id
1 'polypeptide(L)'
;AEIKRTCPCVSFSGGLSNLSFSFRGLNSVRDAMHSVFLYHAIPKGLNMAIVNPGGLPRYTDIDEKTRKLCEEVILNKSTDGKHVDRFLEFAENVKKPQPAANAAGAGAPGAPQGKDAWRNGTYTERLQHGLIHGIDKFISGDVEEARADLQIPLHVIEGPLMQGMGIIGDLFGAGKMFLPQ
;
A
#
# COMPACT_ATOMS: atom_id res chain seq x y z
N ALA A 1 -21.11 11.84 -6.22
CA ALA A 1 -22.23 11.34 -7.05
C ALA A 1 -23.18 12.47 -7.46
N GLU A 2 -23.89 13.13 -6.53
CA GLU A 2 -24.87 14.17 -6.90
C GLU A 2 -24.25 15.37 -7.64
N ILE A 3 -23.16 15.94 -7.11
CA ILE A 3 -22.49 17.09 -7.75
C ILE A 3 -21.94 16.73 -9.14
N LYS A 4 -21.43 15.50 -9.33
CA LYS A 4 -21.02 15.01 -10.67
C LYS A 4 -22.21 14.94 -11.64
N ARG A 5 -23.40 14.61 -11.15
CA ARG A 5 -24.63 14.52 -11.94
C ARG A 5 -25.16 15.91 -12.32
N THR A 6 -25.14 16.87 -11.40
CA THR A 6 -25.65 18.23 -11.64
C THR A 6 -24.65 19.12 -12.37
N CYS A 7 -23.35 18.89 -12.18
CA CYS A 7 -22.27 19.68 -12.76
C CYS A 7 -21.23 18.75 -13.44
N PRO A 8 -21.50 18.25 -14.67
CA PRO A 8 -20.68 17.18 -15.28
C PRO A 8 -19.21 17.57 -15.53
N CYS A 9 -18.93 18.85 -15.77
CA CYS A 9 -17.59 19.34 -16.11
C CYS A 9 -16.70 19.65 -14.90
N VAL A 10 -17.19 19.51 -13.66
CA VAL A 10 -16.40 19.89 -12.47
C VAL A 10 -15.49 18.76 -12.01
N SER A 11 -14.33 19.15 -11.48
CA SER A 11 -13.39 18.25 -10.79
C SER A 11 -13.58 18.32 -9.28
N PHE A 12 -13.14 17.27 -8.59
CA PHE A 12 -13.23 17.11 -7.15
C PHE A 12 -11.84 16.87 -6.59
N SER A 13 -11.48 17.67 -5.59
CA SER A 13 -10.26 17.51 -4.83
C SER A 13 -10.55 17.57 -3.34
N GLY A 14 -9.68 16.97 -2.53
CA GLY A 14 -9.75 17.01 -1.08
C GLY A 14 -8.40 16.73 -0.44
N GLY A 15 -8.12 17.42 0.67
CA GLY A 15 -6.94 17.16 1.49
C GLY A 15 -7.19 16.01 2.46
N LEU A 16 -6.59 14.84 2.20
CA LEU A 16 -6.83 13.64 3.01
C LEU A 16 -6.28 13.72 4.43
N SER A 17 -5.20 14.46 4.63
CA SER A 17 -4.60 14.65 5.96
C SER A 17 -5.55 15.26 7.00
N ASN A 18 -6.64 15.91 6.56
CA ASN A 18 -7.67 16.44 7.45
C ASN A 18 -8.54 15.33 8.06
N LEU A 19 -8.77 14.24 7.32
CA LEU A 19 -9.56 13.09 7.78
C LEU A 19 -8.93 12.41 8.99
N SER A 20 -7.60 12.36 9.03
CA SER A 20 -6.83 11.60 10.01
C SER A 20 -6.20 12.47 11.10
N PHE A 21 -6.68 13.71 11.26
CA PHE A 21 -6.11 14.70 12.19
C PHE A 21 -6.05 14.22 13.64
N SER A 22 -7.08 13.50 14.09
CA SER A 22 -7.19 12.98 15.46
C SER A 22 -6.12 11.92 15.80
N PHE A 23 -5.44 11.37 14.80
CA PHE A 23 -4.49 10.26 14.94
C PHE A 23 -3.05 10.67 14.64
N ARG A 24 -2.70 11.94 14.88
CA ARG A 24 -1.33 12.45 14.75
C ARG A 24 -0.33 11.55 15.49
N GLY A 25 0.78 11.24 14.82
CA GLY A 25 1.81 10.33 15.32
C GLY A 25 1.58 8.86 15.00
N LEU A 26 0.39 8.45 14.54
CA LEU A 26 0.08 7.08 14.13
C LEU A 26 0.01 6.95 12.61
N ASN A 27 1.15 7.10 11.93
CA ASN A 27 1.17 7.15 10.46
C ASN A 27 0.55 5.90 9.81
N SER A 28 0.79 4.70 10.35
CA SER A 28 0.18 3.47 9.83
C SER A 28 -1.35 3.50 9.81
N VAL A 29 -1.97 4.04 10.87
CA VAL A 29 -3.44 4.19 10.96
C VAL A 29 -3.92 5.27 9.99
N ARG A 30 -3.23 6.40 9.93
CA ARG A 30 -3.58 7.52 9.04
C ARG A 30 -3.54 7.09 7.57
N ASP A 31 -2.49 6.39 7.19
CA ASP A 31 -2.26 5.89 5.83
C ASP A 31 -3.30 4.84 5.42
N ALA A 32 -3.69 3.96 6.34
CA ALA A 32 -4.81 3.03 6.15
C ALA A 32 -6.14 3.78 5.96
N MET A 33 -6.44 4.78 6.80
CA MET A 33 -7.65 5.60 6.66
C MET A 33 -7.71 6.32 5.31
N HIS A 34 -6.59 6.90 4.85
CA HIS A 34 -6.52 7.57 3.57
C HIS A 34 -6.83 6.62 2.41
N SER A 35 -6.24 5.43 2.45
CA SER A 35 -6.40 4.41 1.41
C SER A 35 -7.82 3.87 1.35
N VAL A 36 -8.44 3.63 2.52
CA VAL A 36 -9.85 3.24 2.63
C VAL A 36 -10.79 4.34 2.12
N PHE A 37 -10.53 5.60 2.47
CA PHE A 37 -11.32 6.72 1.96
C PHE A 37 -11.26 6.80 0.43
N LEU A 38 -10.06 6.74 -0.14
CA LEU A 38 -9.87 6.81 -1.59
C LEU A 38 -10.57 5.66 -2.31
N TYR A 39 -10.49 4.43 -1.77
CA TYR A 39 -11.17 3.25 -2.32
C TYR A 39 -12.67 3.48 -2.49
N HIS A 40 -13.32 4.15 -1.52
CA HIS A 40 -14.76 4.46 -1.59
C HIS A 40 -15.10 5.77 -2.32
N ALA A 41 -14.19 6.73 -2.33
CA ALA A 41 -14.44 8.08 -2.88
C ALA A 41 -14.21 8.16 -4.40
N ILE A 42 -13.20 7.46 -4.92
CA ILE A 42 -12.86 7.48 -6.36
C ILE A 42 -14.03 6.98 -7.21
N PRO A 43 -14.67 5.82 -6.92
CA PRO A 43 -15.84 5.36 -7.68
C PRO A 43 -17.04 6.32 -7.62
N LYS A 44 -17.09 7.21 -6.60
CA LYS A 44 -18.14 8.22 -6.42
C LYS A 44 -17.85 9.55 -7.11
N GLY A 45 -16.71 9.66 -7.80
CA GLY A 45 -16.34 10.78 -8.65
C GLY A 45 -15.21 11.67 -8.13
N LEU A 46 -14.52 11.29 -7.05
CA LEU A 46 -13.29 11.98 -6.64
C LEU A 46 -12.19 11.69 -7.67
N ASN A 47 -11.65 12.73 -8.33
CA ASN A 47 -10.64 12.56 -9.39
C ASN A 47 -9.28 13.17 -9.05
N MET A 48 -9.17 13.96 -7.98
CA MET A 48 -7.91 14.49 -7.47
C MET A 48 -7.90 14.42 -5.94
N ALA A 49 -6.72 14.33 -5.34
CA ALA A 49 -6.57 14.44 -3.90
C ALA A 49 -5.17 14.92 -3.50
N ILE A 50 -5.09 15.71 -2.43
CA ILE A 50 -3.80 16.15 -1.86
C ILE A 50 -3.40 15.12 -0.80
N VAL A 51 -2.36 14.36 -1.09
CA VAL A 51 -1.89 13.20 -0.32
C VAL A 51 -0.38 13.19 -0.15
N ASN A 52 0.10 12.37 0.80
CA ASN A 52 1.48 11.92 0.81
C ASN A 52 1.59 10.65 -0.08
N PRO A 53 2.16 10.72 -1.29
CA PRO A 53 2.20 9.59 -2.22
C PRO A 53 3.00 8.39 -1.70
N GLY A 54 4.05 8.64 -0.90
CA GLY A 54 4.88 7.57 -0.31
C GLY A 54 4.23 6.85 0.89
N GLY A 55 3.08 7.34 1.38
CA GLY A 55 2.37 6.81 2.55
C GLY A 55 1.02 6.20 2.23
N LEU A 56 0.78 5.73 1.00
CA LEU A 56 -0.52 5.15 0.62
C LEU A 56 -0.39 3.64 0.39
N PRO A 57 -0.66 2.80 1.42
CA PRO A 57 -0.71 1.36 1.24
C PRO A 57 -1.86 0.97 0.31
N ARG A 58 -1.71 -0.16 -0.40
CA ARG A 58 -2.81 -0.68 -1.23
C ARG A 58 -3.96 -1.14 -0.33
N TYR A 59 -5.20 -0.89 -0.76
CA TYR A 59 -6.39 -1.28 -0.02
C TYR A 59 -6.43 -2.79 0.34
N THR A 60 -5.88 -3.63 -0.54
CA THR A 60 -5.76 -5.09 -0.33
C THR A 60 -4.69 -5.50 0.66
N ASP A 61 -3.68 -4.66 0.88
CA ASP A 61 -2.53 -4.95 1.73
C ASP A 61 -2.77 -4.51 3.18
N ILE A 62 -3.82 -3.72 3.41
CA ILE A 62 -4.24 -3.34 4.76
C ILE A 62 -4.84 -4.57 5.43
N ASP A 63 -4.33 -4.88 6.62
CA ASP A 63 -4.86 -5.93 7.49
C ASP A 63 -6.39 -5.85 7.61
N GLU A 64 -7.06 -7.00 7.52
CA GLU A 64 -8.52 -7.06 7.41
C GLU A 64 -9.23 -6.39 8.60
N LYS A 65 -8.69 -6.57 9.81
CA LYS A 65 -9.24 -5.95 11.03
C LYS A 65 -9.10 -4.44 10.96
N THR A 66 -7.91 -3.94 10.60
CA THR A 66 -7.63 -2.50 10.45
C THR A 66 -8.51 -1.88 9.38
N ARG A 67 -8.67 -2.57 8.24
CA ARG A 67 -9.51 -2.14 7.12
C ARG A 67 -10.98 -2.02 7.52
N LYS A 68 -11.54 -3.05 8.15
CA LYS A 68 -12.94 -3.04 8.63
C LYS A 68 -13.18 -1.91 9.61
N LEU A 69 -12.29 -1.73 10.59
CA LEU A 69 -12.40 -0.63 11.56
C LEU A 69 -12.35 0.75 10.88
N CYS A 70 -11.45 0.94 9.92
CA CYS A 70 -11.41 2.17 9.13
C CYS A 70 -12.69 2.39 8.31
N GLU A 71 -13.21 1.34 7.66
CA GLU A 71 -14.45 1.42 6.88
C GLU A 71 -15.67 1.76 7.75
N GLU A 72 -15.81 1.14 8.92
CA GLU A 72 -16.91 1.42 9.85
C GLU A 72 -16.92 2.90 10.26
N VAL A 73 -15.75 3.47 10.58
CA VAL A 73 -15.63 4.88 10.98
C VAL A 73 -15.84 5.83 9.80
N ILE A 74 -15.21 5.58 8.65
CA ILE A 74 -15.29 6.47 7.49
C ILE A 74 -16.70 6.48 6.89
N LEU A 75 -17.36 5.32 6.83
CA LEU A 75 -18.70 5.19 6.26
C LEU A 75 -19.80 5.41 7.28
N ASN A 76 -19.46 5.59 8.57
CA ASN A 76 -20.41 5.65 9.68
C ASN A 76 -21.40 4.47 9.64
N LYS A 77 -20.85 3.26 9.49
CA LYS A 77 -21.63 2.02 9.38
C LYS A 77 -21.34 1.15 10.59
N SER A 78 -22.17 1.29 11.63
CA SER A 78 -22.18 0.37 12.77
C SER A 78 -23.60 0.04 13.16
N THR A 79 -23.85 -1.23 13.46
CA THR A 79 -25.15 -1.71 13.96
C THR A 79 -25.42 -1.28 15.41
N ASP A 80 -24.36 -1.05 16.19
CA ASP A 80 -24.42 -0.75 17.63
C ASP A 80 -24.01 0.70 17.99
N GLY A 81 -23.64 1.51 17.00
CA GLY A 81 -23.18 2.90 17.20
C GLY A 81 -21.80 3.06 17.85
N LYS A 82 -21.08 1.99 18.22
CA LYS A 82 -19.82 2.04 18.99
C LYS A 82 -18.54 1.98 18.14
N HIS A 83 -18.65 2.28 16.84
CA HIS A 83 -17.53 2.17 15.90
C HIS A 83 -16.40 3.15 16.22
N VAL A 84 -16.71 4.37 16.69
CA VAL A 84 -15.69 5.35 17.08
C VAL A 84 -14.90 4.85 18.29
N ASP A 85 -15.60 4.36 19.32
CA ASP A 85 -14.95 3.85 20.54
C ASP A 85 -14.03 2.66 20.23
N ARG A 86 -14.50 1.69 19.44
CA ARG A 86 -13.67 0.56 18.99
C ARG A 86 -12.43 1.01 18.20
N PHE A 87 -12.58 2.04 17.37
CA PHE A 87 -11.48 2.57 16.58
C PHE A 87 -10.45 3.31 17.46
N LEU A 88 -10.93 4.06 18.45
CA LEU A 88 -10.07 4.73 19.44
C LEU A 88 -9.29 3.70 20.27
N GLU A 89 -9.95 2.66 20.78
CA GLU A 89 -9.29 1.56 21.49
C GLU A 89 -8.24 0.86 20.61
N PHE A 90 -8.54 0.64 19.33
CA PHE A 90 -7.58 0.11 18.37
C PHE A 90 -6.38 1.04 18.20
N ALA A 91 -6.60 2.34 17.98
CA ALA A 91 -5.55 3.33 17.82
C ALA A 91 -4.65 3.44 19.07
N GLU A 92 -5.22 3.35 20.27
CA GLU A 92 -4.45 3.32 21.52
C GLU A 92 -3.58 2.07 21.63
N ASN A 93 -4.08 0.90 21.21
CA ASN A 93 -3.30 -0.33 21.22
C ASN A 93 -2.16 -0.30 20.20
N VAL A 94 -2.32 0.38 19.07
CA VAL A 94 -1.25 0.63 18.10
C VAL A 94 -0.22 1.65 18.63
N LYS A 95 -0.66 2.61 19.46
CA LYS A 95 0.20 3.62 20.09
C LYS A 95 1.09 3.06 21.19
N LYS A 96 0.63 2.04 21.91
CA LYS A 96 1.46 1.35 22.93
C LYS A 96 2.66 0.72 22.22
N PRO A 97 3.90 0.99 22.67
CA PRO A 97 5.05 0.30 22.11
C PRO A 97 4.85 -1.20 22.34
N GLN A 98 4.63 -1.95 21.27
CA GLN A 98 4.78 -3.40 21.34
C GLN A 98 6.22 -3.64 21.81
N PRO A 99 6.47 -4.44 22.88
CA PRO A 99 7.81 -4.95 23.12
C PRO A 99 8.24 -5.62 21.82
N ALA A 100 9.38 -5.17 21.26
CA ALA A 100 9.82 -5.42 19.90
C ALA A 100 9.47 -6.83 19.39
N ALA A 101 8.26 -6.95 18.85
CA ALA A 101 7.76 -8.11 18.17
C ALA A 101 7.63 -7.65 16.74
N ASN A 102 8.70 -7.91 16.00
CA ASN A 102 8.75 -8.09 14.55
C ASN A 102 7.60 -7.41 13.77
N ALA A 103 7.93 -6.35 13.04
CA ALA A 103 7.07 -5.89 11.95
C ALA A 103 6.91 -7.03 10.95
N ALA A 104 5.83 -7.79 11.11
CA ALA A 104 5.37 -8.85 10.25
C ALA A 104 4.08 -8.34 9.61
N GLY A 105 4.21 -7.84 8.38
CA GLY A 105 3.08 -7.62 7.49
C GLY A 105 2.50 -8.96 7.06
N ALA A 106 1.19 -9.08 7.11
CA ALA A 106 0.44 -10.27 6.76
C ALA A 106 0.34 -10.46 5.23
N GLY A 107 0.62 -11.67 4.76
CA GLY A 107 0.39 -12.08 3.36
C GLY A 107 0.85 -13.49 2.98
N ALA A 108 0.04 -14.50 3.32
CA ALA A 108 -0.03 -15.89 2.80
C ALA A 108 0.98 -16.97 3.30
N PRO A 109 0.53 -18.25 3.40
CA PRO A 109 1.12 -19.27 4.28
C PRO A 109 2.24 -20.06 3.62
N GLY A 110 3.43 -20.00 4.21
CA GLY A 110 4.54 -20.87 3.81
C GLY A 110 5.95 -20.49 4.29
N ALA A 111 6.11 -20.03 5.54
CA ALA A 111 7.40 -19.88 6.26
C ALA A 111 8.50 -18.96 5.65
N PRO A 112 9.56 -18.55 6.38
CA PRO A 112 9.70 -18.13 7.78
C PRO A 112 9.72 -16.58 7.91
N GLN A 113 9.19 -16.07 9.02
CA GLN A 113 9.06 -14.64 9.32
C GLN A 113 10.41 -13.97 9.65
N GLY A 114 10.81 -13.04 8.81
CA GLY A 114 11.78 -11.98 9.07
C GLY A 114 11.49 -10.82 8.12
N LYS A 115 11.84 -9.57 8.48
CA LYS A 115 11.62 -8.35 7.65
C LYS A 115 12.16 -8.45 6.22
N ASP A 116 12.95 -9.48 5.94
CA ASP A 116 13.61 -9.75 4.67
C ASP A 116 13.32 -11.17 4.14
N ALA A 117 12.18 -11.79 4.48
CA ALA A 117 11.86 -13.15 4.03
C ALA A 117 11.91 -13.31 2.49
N TRP A 118 11.55 -12.26 1.75
CA TRP A 118 11.65 -12.17 0.29
C TRP A 118 13.10 -12.27 -0.22
N ARG A 119 14.10 -11.98 0.62
CA ARG A 119 15.53 -12.11 0.30
C ARG A 119 16.01 -13.55 0.22
N ASN A 120 15.23 -14.51 0.72
CA ASN A 120 15.58 -15.92 0.65
C ASN A 120 15.31 -16.53 -0.74
N GLY A 121 14.64 -15.79 -1.63
CA GLY A 121 14.40 -16.20 -3.02
C GLY A 121 15.63 -16.05 -3.91
N THR A 122 15.46 -16.41 -5.18
CA THR A 122 16.47 -16.23 -6.25
C THR A 122 16.72 -14.75 -6.56
N TYR A 123 17.85 -14.41 -7.19
CA TYR A 123 18.12 -13.02 -7.61
C TYR A 123 16.99 -12.46 -8.50
N THR A 124 16.37 -13.30 -9.33
CA THR A 124 15.23 -12.92 -10.18
C THR A 124 14.03 -12.48 -9.36
N GLU A 125 13.63 -13.27 -8.35
CA GLU A 125 12.50 -12.94 -7.48
C GLU A 125 12.78 -11.69 -6.63
N ARG A 126 14.03 -11.55 -6.17
CA ARG A 126 14.46 -10.38 -5.38
C ARG A 126 14.46 -9.10 -6.21
N LEU A 127 14.96 -9.14 -7.45
CA LEU A 127 14.93 -8.01 -8.38
C LEU A 127 13.50 -7.62 -8.75
N GLN A 128 12.63 -8.59 -9.02
CA GLN A 128 11.21 -8.34 -9.30
C GLN A 128 10.49 -7.72 -8.11
N HIS A 129 10.67 -8.29 -6.90
CA HIS A 129 10.08 -7.74 -5.69
C HIS A 129 10.57 -6.31 -5.41
N GLY A 130 11.88 -6.07 -5.58
CA GLY A 130 12.47 -4.73 -5.44
C GLY A 130 11.85 -3.73 -6.42
N LEU A 131 11.63 -4.14 -7.68
CA LEU A 131 11.01 -3.31 -8.71
C LEU A 131 9.55 -2.97 -8.39
N ILE A 132 8.76 -3.94 -7.95
CA ILE A 132 7.33 -3.79 -7.65
C ILE A 132 7.13 -2.92 -6.39
N HIS A 133 7.99 -3.07 -5.39
CA HIS A 133 7.88 -2.38 -4.11
C HIS A 133 8.75 -1.11 -4.00
N GLY A 134 9.51 -0.75 -5.04
CA GLY A 134 10.34 0.45 -5.07
C GLY A 134 11.52 0.41 -4.09
N ILE A 135 12.13 -0.76 -3.90
CA ILE A 135 13.25 -0.96 -2.96
C ILE A 135 14.58 -0.91 -3.74
N ASP A 136 15.38 0.13 -3.53
CA ASP A 136 16.68 0.35 -4.18
C ASP A 136 17.87 -0.23 -3.38
N LYS A 137 17.71 -0.41 -2.07
CA LYS A 137 18.76 -0.76 -1.11
C LYS A 137 19.64 -1.97 -1.49
N PHE A 138 19.10 -2.95 -2.20
CA PHE A 138 19.78 -4.22 -2.50
C PHE A 138 20.10 -4.42 -3.98
N ILE A 139 19.77 -3.43 -4.83
CA ILE A 139 19.76 -3.61 -6.28
C ILE A 139 21.14 -3.92 -6.83
N SER A 140 22.18 -3.24 -6.36
CA SER A 140 23.55 -3.44 -6.85
C SER A 140 24.07 -4.86 -6.59
N GLY A 141 23.73 -5.45 -5.44
CA GLY A 141 24.15 -6.80 -5.09
C GLY A 141 23.43 -7.86 -5.92
N ASP A 142 22.12 -7.71 -6.08
CA ASP A 142 21.31 -8.65 -6.85
C ASP A 142 21.58 -8.56 -8.36
N VAL A 143 21.86 -7.35 -8.88
CA VAL A 143 22.28 -7.16 -10.28
C VAL A 143 23.64 -7.78 -10.54
N GLU A 144 24.59 -7.69 -9.61
CA GLU A 144 25.91 -8.29 -9.79
C GLU A 144 25.85 -9.83 -9.72
N GLU A 145 25.02 -10.39 -8.85
CA GLU A 145 24.75 -11.84 -8.81
C GLU A 145 24.11 -12.31 -10.14
N ALA A 146 23.12 -11.58 -10.64
CA ALA A 146 22.52 -11.85 -11.95
C ALA A 146 23.53 -11.72 -13.10
N ARG A 147 24.43 -10.72 -13.05
CA ARG A 147 25.48 -10.50 -14.06
C ARG A 147 26.55 -11.60 -14.02
N ALA A 148 26.82 -12.20 -12.87
CA ALA A 148 27.76 -13.31 -12.74
C ALA A 148 27.18 -14.60 -13.34
N ASP A 149 25.88 -14.84 -13.15
CA ASP A 149 25.17 -16.01 -13.71
C ASP A 149 24.84 -15.84 -15.20
N LEU A 150 24.52 -14.63 -15.64
CA LEU A 150 24.13 -14.34 -17.03
C LEU A 150 25.36 -13.93 -17.87
N GLN A 151 25.59 -14.66 -18.96
CA GLN A 151 26.74 -14.45 -19.86
C GLN A 151 26.81 -13.05 -20.49
N ILE A 152 25.67 -12.38 -20.67
CA ILE A 152 25.57 -11.07 -21.30
C ILE A 152 24.86 -10.13 -20.32
N PRO A 153 25.47 -8.98 -19.93
CA PRO A 153 24.84 -8.02 -19.03
C PRO A 153 23.45 -7.54 -19.47
N LEU A 154 23.21 -7.48 -20.78
CA LEU A 154 21.91 -7.15 -21.36
C LEU A 154 20.78 -8.09 -20.89
N HIS A 155 21.08 -9.36 -20.62
CA HIS A 155 20.08 -10.33 -20.17
C HIS A 155 19.56 -10.04 -18.75
N VAL A 156 20.29 -9.28 -17.93
CA VAL A 156 19.77 -8.80 -16.64
C VAL A 156 18.60 -7.84 -16.88
N ILE A 157 18.69 -7.02 -17.91
CA ILE A 157 17.65 -6.06 -18.31
C ILE A 157 16.49 -6.82 -18.97
N GLU A 158 16.78 -7.59 -20.01
CA GLU A 158 15.77 -8.28 -20.83
C GLU A 158 15.08 -9.46 -20.10
N GLY A 159 15.71 -10.00 -19.05
CA GLY A 159 15.15 -11.09 -18.25
C GLY A 159 14.44 -10.58 -16.99
N PRO A 160 15.09 -10.60 -15.82
CA PRO A 160 14.44 -10.36 -14.53
C PRO A 160 13.80 -8.97 -14.43
N LEU A 161 14.43 -7.92 -14.97
CA LEU A 161 13.88 -6.55 -14.90
C LEU A 161 12.67 -6.36 -15.83
N MET A 162 12.74 -6.83 -17.08
CA MET A 162 11.61 -6.79 -18.01
C MET A 162 10.40 -7.62 -17.54
N GLN A 163 10.64 -8.77 -16.91
CA GLN A 163 9.55 -9.55 -16.29
C GLN A 163 8.88 -8.79 -15.15
N GLY A 164 9.66 -8.10 -14.31
CA GLY A 164 9.13 -7.21 -13.28
C GLY A 164 8.28 -6.08 -13.86
N MET A 165 8.75 -5.45 -14.94
CA MET A 165 8.00 -4.40 -15.64
C MET A 165 6.70 -4.91 -16.28
N GLY A 166 6.67 -6.16 -16.75
CA GLY A 166 5.43 -6.80 -17.24
C GLY A 166 4.36 -6.90 -16.15
N ILE A 167 4.75 -7.35 -14.96
CA ILE A 167 3.85 -7.44 -13.79
C ILE A 167 3.34 -6.06 -13.39
N ILE A 168 4.20 -5.04 -13.39
CA ILE A 168 3.80 -3.65 -13.14
C ILE A 168 2.79 -3.19 -14.19
N GLY A 169 3.00 -3.52 -15.47
CA GLY A 169 2.08 -3.22 -16.57
C GLY A 169 0.69 -3.86 -16.38
N ASP A 170 0.64 -5.14 -16.01
CA ASP A 170 -0.61 -5.85 -15.73
C ASP A 170 -1.34 -5.25 -14.52
N LEU A 171 -0.59 -4.93 -13.46
CA LEU A 171 -1.15 -4.30 -12.26
C LEU A 171 -1.64 -2.87 -12.53
N PHE A 172 -0.96 -2.12 -13.38
CA PHE A 172 -1.37 -0.79 -13.82
C PHE A 172 -2.63 -0.86 -14.69
N GLY A 173 -2.67 -1.76 -15.67
CA GLY A 173 -3.83 -1.98 -16.54
C GLY A 173 -5.08 -2.43 -15.77
N ALA A 174 -4.90 -3.16 -14.66
CA ALA A 174 -5.96 -3.56 -13.75
C ALA A 174 -6.37 -2.47 -12.73
N GLY A 175 -5.72 -1.29 -12.74
CA GLY A 175 -5.97 -0.21 -11.78
C GLY A 175 -5.53 -0.52 -10.35
N LYS A 176 -4.63 -1.49 -10.17
CA LYS A 176 -4.14 -1.98 -8.86
C LYS A 176 -2.78 -1.40 -8.45
N MET A 177 -2.15 -0.62 -9.33
CA MET A 177 -0.85 0.00 -9.10
C MET A 177 -0.78 1.36 -9.79
N PHE A 178 -0.20 2.36 -9.12
CA PHE A 178 0.08 3.69 -9.68
C PHE A 178 1.59 3.91 -9.58
N LEU A 179 2.22 4.24 -10.71
CA LEU A 179 3.65 4.56 -10.71
C LEU A 179 3.87 5.90 -9.99
N PRO A 180 4.83 5.99 -9.05
CA PRO A 180 5.24 7.28 -8.51
C PRO A 180 5.76 8.14 -9.67
N GLN A 181 5.22 9.36 -9.79
CA GLN A 181 5.82 10.38 -10.66
C GLN A 181 7.04 11.01 -9.99
#